data_AF-A0A8S1L147-F1
#
_entry.id   AF-A0A8S1L147-F1
#
_cell.length_a   1.000
_cell.length_b   1.000
_cell.length_c   1.000
_cell.angle_alpha   90.00
_cell.angle_beta   90.00
_cell.angle_gamma   90.00
#
_symmetry.space_group_name_H-M   'P 1'
#
loop_
_entity.id
_entity.type
_entity.pdbx_description
1 polymer ?
#
loop_
_entity_poly.entity_id
_entity_poly.type
_entity_poly.pdbx_seq_one_letter_code
_entity_poly.pdbx_strand_id
1 'polypeptide(L)'
;MNSEDFQVSKQSLTYLIYRGQPQFQMFQEFKKFIQEAPEIQPQIIHSSQNLNEQHNLDLAQIDKLNKFVQSKGGLYQAESYVQYFGDFVSPNVQRFFQIQLLNLRILKTITPNKELQNLLAQANTLKVSLSLLSNEQAFTGSLQLTKLSTIIQFENNQANLYSQEGIYKIGNNYQGKFGTHALVTCKNQDKFYLALLQLKDNKVKEKWLGKTISIYQNYAIQFEGSKVIKYVELNQEDLELIDQWESYQGFEDCQISLREIMKLTDICYKYCSMRKQFRTTEDKTERPILTYQVTLTRLINAISFAVMFYISAQEARKEFFQDIFMKKPRRQVSKKFVDFFSLYITEHCVYVAEQLRDVFGGFGFLRISGVPQIQEKLIWLSSFYKNNRIQKLNDYLNVILDIEKNKQVVLFYLGQYFMGDPVSMLRELGPLTLGNVSNPFHVFGYHVAKIKEKLLQQEHLKYSYSAYQFSQLTFELFASQKFFSLLAFRRYRASNFILDRLLLNQNFISLSLMETNLSNINFIKQQIGQNAQELLTVLNILIDSYEFEHYGILLGQTDQEKFYGKLIHASKNENNRNIEQVVNEIRKPVLDLFNRSGL
;
A
#
# COMPACT_ATOMS: atom_id res chain seq x y z
N MET A 1 -12.32 -36.61 18.45
CA MET A 1 -12.47 -35.71 17.29
C MET A 1 -11.60 -36.28 16.18
N ASN A 2 -12.22 -36.71 15.08
CA ASN A 2 -11.53 -37.38 13.98
C ASN A 2 -10.75 -36.36 13.13
N SER A 3 -9.60 -36.76 12.63
CA SER A 3 -8.64 -35.97 11.86
C SER A 3 -9.08 -35.63 10.42
N GLU A 4 -10.32 -35.91 10.05
CA GLU A 4 -10.84 -35.77 8.67
C GLU A 4 -11.66 -34.49 8.44
N ASP A 5 -12.02 -33.73 9.48
CA ASP A 5 -12.92 -32.55 9.36
C ASP A 5 -12.21 -31.21 9.04
N PHE A 6 -10.88 -31.19 8.86
CA PHE A 6 -10.10 -29.96 8.62
C PHE A 6 -9.21 -30.02 7.37
N GLN A 7 -9.75 -30.37 6.21
CA GLN A 7 -8.99 -30.16 4.97
C GLN A 7 -9.12 -28.70 4.49
N VAL A 8 -8.35 -27.81 5.13
CA VAL A 8 -8.04 -26.49 4.58
C VAL A 8 -7.13 -26.69 3.37
N SER A 9 -7.69 -26.59 2.17
CA SER A 9 -6.87 -26.71 0.95
C SER A 9 -6.20 -25.38 0.60
N LYS A 10 -4.93 -25.45 0.18
CA LYS A 10 -4.17 -24.31 -0.38
C LYS A 10 -4.99 -23.59 -1.47
N GLN A 11 -5.68 -24.35 -2.33
CA GLN A 11 -6.47 -23.81 -3.43
C GLN A 11 -7.60 -22.88 -2.95
N SER A 12 -8.33 -23.27 -1.90
CA SER A 12 -9.40 -22.44 -1.34
C SER A 12 -8.88 -21.12 -0.76
N LEU A 13 -7.75 -21.16 -0.05
CA LEU A 13 -7.10 -19.94 0.46
C LEU A 13 -6.58 -19.05 -0.67
N THR A 14 -6.00 -19.67 -1.70
CA THR A 14 -5.53 -18.96 -2.89
C THR A 14 -6.71 -18.23 -3.54
N TYR A 15 -7.82 -18.92 -3.78
CA TYR A 15 -9.01 -18.29 -4.33
C TYR A 15 -9.60 -17.21 -3.42
N LEU A 16 -9.49 -17.32 -2.10
CA LEU A 16 -9.88 -16.24 -1.21
C LEU A 16 -9.00 -14.99 -1.41
N ILE A 17 -7.68 -15.15 -1.37
CA ILE A 17 -6.70 -14.05 -1.53
C ILE A 17 -6.87 -13.36 -2.89
N TYR A 18 -7.12 -14.13 -3.94
CA TYR A 18 -7.28 -13.61 -5.30
C TYR A 18 -8.74 -13.27 -5.64
N ARG A 19 -9.71 -13.44 -4.72
CA ARG A 19 -11.16 -13.21 -4.92
C ARG A 19 -11.86 -14.15 -5.92
N GLY A 20 -11.28 -15.30 -6.18
CA GLY A 20 -11.87 -16.39 -6.95
C GLY A 20 -10.92 -16.93 -8.00
N GLN A 21 -11.37 -18.00 -8.64
CA GLN A 21 -10.64 -18.64 -9.73
C GLN A 21 -10.35 -17.70 -10.92
N PRO A 22 -11.27 -16.84 -11.41
CA PRO A 22 -11.00 -16.01 -12.59
C PRO A 22 -9.83 -15.03 -12.37
N GLN A 23 -9.82 -14.33 -11.23
CA GLN A 23 -8.74 -13.41 -10.88
C GLN A 23 -7.42 -14.14 -10.64
N PHE A 24 -7.46 -15.33 -10.03
CA PHE A 24 -6.27 -16.16 -9.88
C PHE A 24 -5.71 -16.62 -11.24
N GLN A 25 -6.56 -16.98 -12.20
CA GLN A 25 -6.14 -17.32 -13.56
C GLN A 25 -5.47 -16.14 -14.25
N MET A 26 -5.97 -14.91 -14.07
CA MET A 26 -5.31 -13.70 -14.58
C MET A 26 -3.93 -13.48 -13.94
N PHE A 27 -3.80 -13.70 -12.63
CA PHE A 27 -2.51 -13.65 -11.96
C PHE A 27 -1.54 -14.70 -12.52
N GLN A 28 -1.99 -15.94 -12.73
CA GLN A 28 -1.17 -17.01 -13.30
C GLN A 28 -0.77 -16.73 -14.76
N GLU A 29 -1.67 -16.17 -15.56
CA GLU A 29 -1.37 -15.73 -16.92
C GLU A 29 -0.28 -14.66 -16.92
N PHE A 30 -0.38 -13.67 -16.03
CA PHE A 30 0.63 -12.63 -15.91
C PHE A 30 1.97 -13.19 -15.41
N LYS A 31 1.94 -14.04 -14.39
CA LYS A 31 3.11 -14.75 -13.87
C LYS A 31 3.84 -15.51 -14.98
N LYS A 32 3.11 -16.22 -15.84
CA LYS A 32 3.66 -16.91 -17.01
C LYS A 32 4.31 -15.94 -18.01
N PHE A 33 3.66 -14.81 -18.31
CA PHE A 33 4.24 -13.77 -19.18
C PHE A 33 5.57 -13.23 -18.61
N ILE A 34 5.66 -13.00 -17.29
CA ILE A 34 6.91 -12.57 -16.64
C ILE A 34 8.00 -13.65 -16.69
N GLN A 35 7.63 -14.93 -16.55
CA GLN A 35 8.58 -16.04 -16.65
C GLN A 35 9.17 -16.18 -18.06
N GLU A 36 8.37 -15.88 -19.09
CA GLU A 36 8.80 -15.89 -20.50
C GLU A 36 9.64 -14.65 -20.90
N ALA A 37 9.71 -13.64 -20.03
CA ALA A 37 10.46 -12.40 -20.25
C ALA A 37 11.39 -12.08 -19.06
N PRO A 38 12.43 -12.89 -18.79
CA PRO A 38 13.27 -12.75 -17.61
C PRO A 38 13.94 -11.38 -17.47
N GLU A 39 14.13 -10.65 -18.58
CA GLU A 39 14.70 -9.30 -18.59
C GLU A 39 13.84 -8.24 -17.88
N ILE A 40 12.55 -8.50 -17.62
CA ILE A 40 11.68 -7.57 -16.88
C ILE A 40 11.58 -7.92 -15.40
N GLN A 41 12.16 -9.03 -14.97
CA GLN A 41 12.13 -9.43 -13.55
C GLN A 41 12.99 -8.46 -12.71
N PRO A 42 12.64 -8.23 -11.44
CA PRO A 42 13.42 -7.39 -10.55
C PRO A 42 14.77 -8.05 -10.31
N GLN A 43 15.84 -7.28 -10.49
CA GLN A 43 17.20 -7.73 -10.20
C GLN A 43 17.53 -7.42 -8.73
N ILE A 44 18.53 -8.13 -8.17
CA ILE A 44 19.07 -7.79 -6.86
C ILE A 44 19.70 -6.39 -6.99
N ILE A 45 19.11 -5.40 -6.33
CA ILE A 45 19.65 -4.04 -6.36
C ILE A 45 20.90 -4.00 -5.47
N HIS A 46 22.05 -3.81 -6.10
CA HIS A 46 23.34 -3.65 -5.43
C HIS A 46 23.50 -2.23 -4.91
N SER A 47 24.31 -2.03 -3.87
CA SER A 47 24.67 -0.69 -3.38
C SER A 47 25.39 0.18 -4.42
N SER A 48 25.84 -0.44 -5.51
CA SER A 48 26.62 0.15 -6.59
C SER A 48 25.82 0.56 -7.81
N GLN A 49 24.56 0.10 -7.92
CA GLN A 49 23.72 0.41 -9.06
C GLN A 49 23.43 1.91 -9.06
N ASN A 50 23.84 2.59 -10.12
CA ASN A 50 23.60 4.02 -10.22
C ASN A 50 22.12 4.28 -10.61
N LEU A 51 21.62 5.47 -10.29
CA LEU A 51 20.22 5.84 -10.56
C LEU A 51 19.87 5.79 -12.06
N ASN A 52 20.85 5.91 -12.96
CA ASN A 52 20.63 5.87 -14.40
C ASN A 52 20.42 4.44 -14.91
N GLU A 53 21.14 3.47 -14.37
CA GLU A 53 20.96 2.04 -14.67
C GLU A 53 19.57 1.57 -14.23
N GLN A 54 19.15 1.93 -13.01
CA GLN A 54 17.80 1.63 -12.55
C GLN A 54 16.74 2.28 -13.46
N HIS A 55 16.98 3.51 -13.90
CA HIS A 55 16.07 4.21 -14.81
C HIS A 55 15.94 3.50 -16.18
N ASN A 56 17.05 3.03 -16.74
CA ASN A 56 17.05 2.31 -18.02
C ASN A 56 16.35 0.95 -17.91
N LEU A 57 16.51 0.25 -16.78
CA LEU A 57 15.77 -0.98 -16.49
C LEU A 57 14.26 -0.71 -16.35
N ASP A 58 13.89 0.34 -15.62
CA ASP A 58 12.48 0.74 -15.48
C ASP A 58 11.84 1.08 -16.85
N LEU A 59 12.58 1.77 -17.73
CA LEU A 59 12.14 2.04 -19.12
C LEU A 59 11.87 0.76 -19.90
N ALA A 60 12.80 -0.20 -19.86
CA ALA A 60 12.66 -1.47 -20.57
C ALA A 60 11.46 -2.28 -20.03
N GLN A 61 11.27 -2.30 -18.71
CA GLN A 61 10.11 -2.91 -18.07
C GLN A 61 8.79 -2.25 -18.50
N ILE A 62 8.73 -0.91 -18.53
CA ILE A 62 7.55 -0.16 -19.00
C ILE A 62 7.23 -0.52 -20.45
N ASP A 63 8.22 -0.52 -21.35
CA ASP A 63 7.98 -0.81 -22.77
C ASP A 63 7.42 -2.22 -23.00
N LYS A 64 7.92 -3.22 -22.26
CA LYS A 64 7.44 -4.60 -22.33
C LYS A 64 6.03 -4.75 -21.75
N LEU A 65 5.78 -4.16 -20.57
CA LEU A 65 4.44 -4.18 -19.97
C LEU A 65 3.42 -3.37 -20.78
N ASN A 66 3.84 -2.31 -21.46
CA ASN A 66 2.99 -1.55 -22.37
C ASN A 66 2.48 -2.44 -23.51
N LYS A 67 3.37 -3.22 -24.15
CA LYS A 67 2.97 -4.21 -25.18
C LYS A 67 1.98 -5.22 -24.63
N PHE A 68 2.18 -5.70 -23.40
CA PHE A 68 1.22 -6.59 -22.73
C PHE A 68 -0.14 -5.91 -22.53
N VAL A 69 -0.17 -4.68 -21.99
CA VAL A 69 -1.40 -3.90 -21.80
C VAL A 69 -2.13 -3.67 -23.13
N GLN A 70 -1.40 -3.34 -24.19
CA GLN A 70 -1.96 -3.19 -25.55
C GLN A 70 -2.55 -4.49 -26.07
N SER A 71 -1.90 -5.64 -25.82
CA SER A 71 -2.42 -6.97 -26.20
C SER A 71 -3.75 -7.32 -25.50
N LYS A 72 -4.03 -6.70 -24.34
CA LYS A 72 -5.30 -6.85 -23.61
C LYS A 72 -6.39 -5.88 -24.07
N GLY A 73 -6.10 -4.97 -25.00
CA GLY A 73 -7.02 -3.93 -25.47
C GLY A 73 -6.85 -2.57 -24.81
N GLY A 74 -5.81 -2.40 -23.98
CA GLY A 74 -5.49 -1.14 -23.30
C GLY A 74 -5.66 -1.22 -21.77
N LEU A 75 -5.43 -0.09 -21.11
CA LEU A 75 -5.38 0.02 -19.65
C LEU A 75 -6.69 -0.33 -18.95
N TYR A 76 -7.85 0.01 -19.51
CA TYR A 76 -9.14 -0.36 -18.89
C TYR A 76 -9.32 -1.88 -18.80
N GLN A 77 -8.97 -2.59 -19.87
CA GLN A 77 -9.04 -4.04 -19.92
C GLN A 77 -7.91 -4.69 -19.11
N ALA A 78 -6.77 -4.00 -19.00
CA ALA A 78 -5.62 -4.46 -18.23
C ALA A 78 -5.65 -4.07 -16.73
N GLU A 79 -6.64 -3.32 -16.26
CA GLU A 79 -6.72 -2.78 -14.89
C GLU A 79 -6.51 -3.85 -13.80
N SER A 80 -7.14 -5.01 -13.99
CA SER A 80 -7.02 -6.13 -13.04
C SER A 80 -5.66 -6.82 -13.05
N TYR A 81 -4.80 -6.55 -14.04
CA TYR A 81 -3.40 -6.99 -14.05
C TYR A 81 -2.49 -5.96 -13.36
N VAL A 82 -2.76 -4.66 -13.53
CA VAL A 82 -1.93 -3.57 -12.98
C VAL A 82 -1.77 -3.70 -11.46
N GLN A 83 -2.79 -4.18 -10.75
CA GLN A 83 -2.71 -4.43 -9.30
C GLN A 83 -1.62 -5.46 -8.92
N TYR A 84 -1.28 -6.40 -9.81
CA TYR A 84 -0.29 -7.45 -9.57
C TYR A 84 1.10 -7.09 -10.10
N PHE A 85 1.26 -5.98 -10.82
CA PHE A 85 2.57 -5.58 -11.38
C PHE A 85 3.63 -5.46 -10.28
N GLY A 86 3.26 -4.95 -9.11
CA GLY A 86 4.16 -4.80 -7.96
C GLY A 86 4.82 -6.08 -7.47
N ASP A 87 4.22 -7.25 -7.75
CA ASP A 87 4.79 -8.54 -7.34
C ASP A 87 6.01 -8.92 -8.20
N PHE A 88 6.08 -8.38 -9.42
CA PHE A 88 6.95 -8.86 -10.50
C PHE A 88 7.84 -7.79 -11.12
N VAL A 89 7.60 -6.49 -10.90
CA VAL A 89 8.42 -5.42 -11.46
C VAL A 89 8.78 -4.38 -10.42
N SER A 90 9.62 -3.41 -10.80
CA SER A 90 10.05 -2.38 -9.86
C SER A 90 8.86 -1.53 -9.38
N PRO A 91 8.93 -0.95 -8.16
CA PRO A 91 7.88 -0.09 -7.62
C PRO A 91 7.57 1.12 -8.53
N ASN A 92 8.59 1.64 -9.21
CA ASN A 92 8.47 2.78 -10.11
C ASN A 92 7.62 2.43 -11.34
N VAL A 93 7.83 1.23 -11.88
CA VAL A 93 7.09 0.71 -13.02
C VAL A 93 5.64 0.45 -12.64
N GLN A 94 5.38 -0.21 -11.51
CA GLN A 94 4.01 -0.36 -10.99
C GLN A 94 3.31 0.99 -10.87
N ARG A 95 3.97 1.97 -10.26
CA ARG A 95 3.40 3.31 -10.07
C ARG A 95 3.06 3.99 -11.38
N PHE A 96 3.92 3.88 -12.38
CA PHE A 96 3.67 4.46 -13.70
C PHE A 96 2.29 4.02 -14.21
N PHE A 97 2.00 2.71 -14.23
CA PHE A 97 0.73 2.18 -14.73
C PHE A 97 -0.47 2.59 -13.86
N GLN A 98 -0.33 2.63 -12.53
CA GLN A 98 -1.40 3.10 -11.64
C GLN A 98 -1.80 4.55 -11.93
N ILE A 99 -0.80 5.42 -12.14
CA ILE A 99 -1.03 6.84 -12.47
C ILE A 99 -1.71 6.97 -13.83
N GLN A 100 -1.27 6.22 -14.84
CA GLN A 100 -1.93 6.25 -16.15
C GLN A 100 -3.40 5.84 -16.05
N LEU A 101 -3.69 4.81 -15.24
CA LEU A 101 -5.06 4.36 -14.99
C LEU A 101 -5.90 5.41 -14.24
N LEU A 102 -5.33 6.05 -13.20
CA LEU A 102 -5.97 7.15 -12.48
C LEU A 102 -6.33 8.31 -13.42
N ASN A 103 -5.39 8.75 -14.25
CA ASN A 103 -5.59 9.85 -15.19
C ASN A 103 -6.68 9.53 -16.21
N LEU A 104 -6.75 8.28 -16.68
CA LEU A 104 -7.81 7.81 -17.56
C LEU A 104 -9.18 7.83 -16.88
N ARG A 105 -9.28 7.35 -15.64
CA ARG A 105 -10.53 7.37 -14.84
C ARG A 105 -11.03 8.80 -14.62
N ILE A 106 -10.13 9.73 -14.30
CA ILE A 106 -10.43 11.15 -14.15
C ILE A 106 -10.93 11.73 -15.47
N LEU A 107 -10.16 11.58 -16.56
CA LEU A 107 -10.55 12.08 -17.88
C LEU A 107 -11.90 11.55 -18.34
N LYS A 108 -12.15 10.24 -18.16
CA LYS A 108 -13.42 9.60 -18.53
C LYS A 108 -14.61 10.16 -17.76
N THR A 109 -14.39 10.57 -16.51
CA THR A 109 -15.45 11.06 -15.63
C THR A 109 -15.78 12.52 -15.92
N ILE A 110 -14.76 13.38 -16.06
CA ILE A 110 -14.94 14.83 -16.23
C ILE A 110 -15.17 15.26 -17.69
N THR A 111 -15.01 14.35 -18.66
CA THR A 111 -15.00 14.71 -20.09
C THR A 111 -16.01 13.94 -20.94
N PRO A 112 -17.21 14.49 -21.18
CA PRO A 112 -18.10 14.01 -22.24
C PRO A 112 -17.73 14.56 -23.65
N ASN A 113 -16.74 15.44 -23.76
CA ASN A 113 -16.39 16.11 -25.01
C ASN A 113 -15.77 15.15 -26.04
N LYS A 114 -16.39 15.05 -27.24
CA LYS A 114 -15.91 14.26 -28.39
C LYS A 114 -14.43 14.51 -28.73
N GLU A 115 -13.95 15.72 -28.51
CA GLU A 115 -12.60 16.13 -28.87
C GLU A 115 -11.47 15.62 -27.96
N LEU A 116 -11.78 15.28 -26.71
CA LEU A 116 -10.83 14.68 -25.76
C LEU A 116 -10.96 13.15 -25.72
N GLN A 117 -11.99 12.58 -26.36
CA GLN A 117 -12.11 11.13 -26.54
C GLN A 117 -10.97 10.53 -27.37
N ASN A 118 -10.42 11.28 -28.33
CA ASN A 118 -9.24 10.84 -29.10
C ASN A 118 -8.00 10.73 -28.20
N LEU A 119 -7.77 11.71 -27.32
CA LEU A 119 -6.69 11.64 -26.33
C LEU A 119 -6.91 10.48 -25.36
N LEU A 120 -8.15 10.31 -24.87
CA LEU A 120 -8.52 9.20 -24.00
C LEU A 120 -8.21 7.84 -24.65
N ALA A 121 -8.53 7.67 -25.94
CA ALA A 121 -8.24 6.44 -26.68
C ALA A 121 -6.73 6.20 -26.86
N GLN A 122 -5.95 7.26 -27.14
CA GLN A 122 -4.50 7.18 -27.24
C GLN A 122 -3.83 6.88 -25.89
N ALA A 123 -4.31 7.49 -24.81
CA ALA A 123 -3.83 7.25 -23.46
C ALA A 123 -4.22 5.85 -22.95
N ASN A 124 -5.41 5.34 -23.30
CA ASN A 124 -5.84 3.97 -22.96
C ASN A 124 -4.90 2.92 -23.58
N THR A 125 -4.39 3.17 -24.78
CA THR A 125 -3.41 2.32 -25.45
C THR A 125 -1.97 2.69 -25.14
N LEU A 126 -1.74 3.61 -24.19
CA LEU A 126 -0.41 4.09 -23.78
C LEU A 126 0.46 4.59 -24.95
N LYS A 127 -0.16 5.05 -26.04
CA LYS A 127 0.51 5.83 -27.09
C LYS A 127 0.86 7.23 -26.59
N VAL A 128 0.09 7.71 -25.62
CA VAL A 128 0.33 8.94 -24.87
C VAL A 128 0.41 8.57 -23.38
N SER A 129 1.44 9.06 -22.70
CA SER A 129 1.54 8.98 -21.24
C SER A 129 1.14 10.32 -20.64
N LEU A 130 0.15 10.29 -19.75
CA LEU A 130 -0.41 11.43 -19.06
C LEU A 130 0.20 11.57 -17.66
N SER A 131 0.44 12.80 -17.23
CA SER A 131 0.69 13.15 -15.84
C SER A 131 -0.40 14.10 -15.34
N LEU A 132 -1.00 13.85 -14.19
CA LEU A 132 -1.90 14.80 -13.54
C LEU A 132 -1.11 15.69 -12.60
N LEU A 133 -1.26 17.00 -12.78
CA LEU A 133 -0.67 18.05 -11.96
C LEU A 133 -1.83 18.82 -11.30
N SER A 134 -2.34 18.24 -10.21
CA SER A 134 -3.50 18.72 -9.45
C SER A 134 -3.11 19.51 -8.19
N ASN A 135 -2.00 19.14 -7.56
CA ASN A 135 -1.56 19.67 -6.28
C ASN A 135 -0.33 20.57 -6.44
N GLU A 136 -0.47 21.86 -6.13
CA GLU A 136 0.63 22.80 -6.07
C GLU A 136 1.27 22.83 -4.68
N GLN A 137 2.60 23.00 -4.65
CA GLN A 137 3.29 23.42 -3.44
C GLN A 137 3.81 24.84 -3.62
N ALA A 138 3.46 25.72 -2.68
CA ALA A 138 4.21 26.95 -2.46
C ALA A 138 5.56 26.59 -1.83
N PHE A 139 6.56 27.47 -1.96
CA PHE A 139 7.87 27.30 -1.31
C PHE A 139 7.77 27.16 0.23
N THR A 140 6.64 27.55 0.84
CA THR A 140 6.37 27.50 2.28
C THR A 140 5.34 26.43 2.72
N GLY A 141 4.78 25.61 1.80
CA GLY A 141 3.82 24.55 2.15
C GLY A 141 2.94 24.08 0.98
N SER A 142 2.07 23.08 1.22
CA SER A 142 1.10 22.60 0.21
C SER A 142 -0.07 23.57 0.04
N LEU A 143 -0.38 23.95 -1.19
CA LEU A 143 -1.59 24.71 -1.53
C LEU A 143 -2.74 23.74 -1.83
N GLN A 144 -3.93 24.03 -1.32
CA GLN A 144 -5.15 23.29 -1.69
C GLN A 144 -5.54 23.62 -3.14
N LEU A 145 -6.27 22.73 -3.81
CA LEU A 145 -6.84 22.97 -5.16
C LEU A 145 -7.64 24.27 -5.28
N THR A 146 -8.22 24.76 -4.19
CA THR A 146 -8.94 26.05 -4.13
C THR A 146 -8.01 27.27 -4.07
N LYS A 147 -6.71 27.06 -3.85
CA LYS A 147 -5.67 28.10 -3.68
C LYS A 147 -4.54 27.96 -4.70
N LEU A 148 -4.83 27.41 -5.88
CA LEU A 148 -3.85 27.30 -6.98
C LEU A 148 -3.28 28.69 -7.34
N SER A 149 -1.99 28.76 -7.54
CA SER A 149 -1.24 29.93 -8.00
C SER A 149 -0.95 29.90 -9.50
N THR A 150 -1.07 28.73 -10.14
CA THR A 150 -1.00 28.63 -11.60
C THR A 150 -2.29 29.10 -12.22
N ILE A 151 -2.14 30.06 -13.12
CA ILE A 151 -3.23 30.69 -13.84
C ILE A 151 -3.21 30.30 -15.32
N ILE A 152 -4.40 30.19 -15.90
CA ILE A 152 -4.60 30.10 -17.35
C ILE A 152 -5.03 31.48 -17.88
N GLN A 153 -4.23 32.05 -18.77
CA GLN A 153 -4.52 33.32 -19.42
C GLN A 153 -4.94 33.09 -20.87
N PHE A 154 -5.96 33.83 -21.31
CA PHE A 154 -6.47 33.77 -22.68
C PHE A 154 -6.02 35.01 -23.43
N GLU A 155 -5.06 34.85 -24.34
CA GLU A 155 -4.47 35.94 -25.13
C GLU A 155 -4.48 35.55 -26.60
N ASN A 156 -4.97 36.42 -27.48
CA ASN A 156 -4.89 36.23 -28.95
C ASN A 156 -5.38 34.86 -29.45
N ASN A 157 -6.54 34.39 -28.96
CA ASN A 157 -7.11 33.05 -29.24
C ASN A 157 -6.22 31.87 -28.81
N GLN A 158 -5.26 32.10 -27.91
CA GLN A 158 -4.43 31.06 -27.32
C GLN A 158 -4.59 31.06 -25.81
N ALA A 159 -4.57 29.88 -25.21
CA ALA A 159 -4.54 29.72 -23.77
C ALA A 159 -3.10 29.38 -23.35
N ASN A 160 -2.58 30.11 -22.36
CA ASN A 160 -1.23 29.95 -21.85
C ASN A 160 -1.26 29.76 -20.33
N LEU A 161 -0.40 28.90 -19.80
CA LEU A 161 -0.24 28.70 -18.36
C LEU A 161 0.93 29.52 -17.81
N TYR A 162 0.69 30.15 -16.66
CA TYR A 162 1.70 30.87 -15.88
C TYR A 162 1.62 30.47 -14.41
N SER A 163 2.75 30.08 -13.84
CA SER A 163 2.88 29.74 -12.41
C SER A 163 3.56 30.90 -11.68
N GLN A 164 2.84 31.58 -10.78
CA GLN A 164 3.35 32.75 -10.06
C GLN A 164 4.34 32.36 -8.96
N GLU A 165 3.91 31.54 -7.99
CA GLU A 165 4.72 31.14 -6.82
C GLU A 165 4.75 29.62 -6.59
N GLY A 166 3.74 28.92 -7.09
CA GLY A 166 3.58 27.49 -6.91
C GLY A 166 4.35 26.69 -7.94
N ILE A 167 4.91 25.58 -7.47
CA ILE A 167 5.48 24.53 -8.31
C ILE A 167 4.58 23.31 -8.20
N TYR A 168 4.28 22.68 -9.32
CA TYR A 168 3.69 21.34 -9.26
C TYR A 168 4.81 20.39 -8.91
N LYS A 169 4.81 19.90 -7.67
CA LYS A 169 5.60 18.72 -7.37
C LYS A 169 4.99 17.58 -8.14
N ILE A 170 5.77 17.08 -9.09
CA ILE A 170 5.51 15.77 -9.62
C ILE A 170 5.84 14.83 -8.46
N GLY A 171 4.83 14.37 -7.70
CA GLY A 171 5.01 13.53 -6.51
C GLY A 171 5.77 12.22 -6.78
N ASN A 172 6.11 11.95 -8.04
CA ASN A 172 6.91 10.82 -8.45
C ASN A 172 8.02 11.34 -9.37
N ASN A 173 9.28 11.09 -9.04
CA ASN A 173 10.47 11.41 -9.86
C ASN A 173 10.40 10.90 -11.32
N TYR A 174 9.38 10.10 -11.62
CA TYR A 174 9.17 9.38 -12.87
C TYR A 174 8.03 9.91 -13.73
N GLN A 175 7.02 10.60 -13.18
CA GLN A 175 5.95 11.21 -13.98
C GLN A 175 6.53 12.29 -14.90
N GLY A 176 7.53 13.05 -14.42
CA GLY A 176 8.28 13.96 -15.27
C GLY A 176 9.18 13.24 -16.28
N LYS A 177 9.81 12.12 -15.89
CA LYS A 177 10.67 11.37 -16.81
C LYS A 177 9.91 10.61 -17.91
N PHE A 178 8.67 10.16 -17.69
CA PHE A 178 7.93 9.34 -18.66
C PHE A 178 6.71 10.03 -19.30
N GLY A 179 6.11 11.00 -18.64
CA GLY A 179 4.95 11.71 -19.16
C GLY A 179 5.29 12.48 -20.43
N THR A 180 4.56 12.20 -21.52
CA THR A 180 4.65 13.01 -22.74
C THR A 180 3.70 14.20 -22.69
N HIS A 181 2.62 14.08 -21.92
CA HIS A 181 1.59 15.10 -21.75
C HIS A 181 1.23 15.28 -20.27
N ALA A 182 0.71 16.46 -19.94
CA ALA A 182 0.20 16.78 -18.61
C ALA A 182 -1.24 17.30 -18.66
N LEU A 183 -2.02 16.90 -17.67
CA LEU A 183 -3.30 17.49 -17.30
C LEU A 183 -3.06 18.35 -16.07
N VAL A 184 -3.31 19.66 -16.17
CA VAL A 184 -2.93 20.64 -15.15
C VAL A 184 -4.19 21.32 -14.65
N THR A 185 -4.48 21.21 -13.35
CA THR A 185 -5.57 21.99 -12.75
C THR A 185 -5.07 23.40 -12.50
N CYS A 186 -5.71 24.39 -13.09
CA CYS A 186 -5.33 25.80 -13.02
C CYS A 186 -6.58 26.67 -12.84
N LYS A 187 -6.41 27.97 -12.60
CA LYS A 187 -7.53 28.90 -12.43
C LYS A 187 -7.44 30.13 -13.33
N ASN A 188 -8.57 30.75 -13.63
CA ASN A 188 -8.64 32.11 -14.13
C ASN A 188 -9.72 32.83 -13.32
N GLN A 189 -9.32 33.85 -12.54
CA GLN A 189 -10.19 34.49 -11.57
C GLN A 189 -10.85 33.44 -10.64
N ASP A 190 -12.18 33.36 -10.62
CA ASP A 190 -12.95 32.43 -9.79
C ASP A 190 -13.30 31.10 -10.51
N LYS A 191 -12.80 30.90 -11.73
CA LYS A 191 -13.06 29.69 -12.54
C LYS A 191 -11.87 28.74 -12.52
N PHE A 192 -12.16 27.44 -12.48
CA PHE A 192 -11.16 26.37 -12.52
C PHE A 192 -11.15 25.69 -13.88
N TYR A 193 -9.98 25.22 -14.30
CA TYR A 193 -9.77 24.58 -15.59
C TYR A 193 -8.86 23.36 -15.46
N LEU A 194 -9.10 22.35 -16.29
CA LEU A 194 -8.14 21.30 -16.58
C LEU A 194 -7.51 21.57 -17.94
N ALA A 195 -6.23 21.95 -17.95
CA ALA A 195 -5.47 22.25 -19.16
C ALA A 195 -4.60 21.06 -19.58
N LEU A 196 -4.67 20.69 -20.85
CA LEU A 196 -3.81 19.70 -21.49
C LEU A 196 -2.61 20.40 -22.12
N LEU A 197 -1.41 19.95 -21.78
CA LEU A 197 -0.15 20.40 -22.34
C LEU A 197 0.69 19.21 -22.80
N GLN A 198 1.50 19.42 -23.82
CA GLN A 198 2.57 18.51 -24.18
C GLN A 198 3.82 18.90 -23.40
N LEU A 199 4.37 17.96 -22.65
CA LEU A 199 5.58 18.17 -21.85
C LEU A 199 6.85 17.91 -22.66
N LYS A 200 6.79 16.94 -23.59
CA LYS A 200 7.94 16.48 -24.38
C LYS A 200 7.58 16.32 -25.85
N ASP A 201 8.52 16.64 -26.73
CA ASP A 201 8.35 16.35 -28.16
C ASP A 201 8.25 14.83 -28.39
N ASN A 202 7.21 14.40 -29.12
CA ASN A 202 7.02 12.99 -29.48
C ASN A 202 8.12 12.47 -30.44
N LYS A 203 8.79 13.37 -31.17
CA LYS A 203 9.87 13.04 -32.12
C LYS A 203 11.24 12.98 -31.46
N VAL A 204 11.46 13.79 -30.42
CA VAL A 204 12.72 13.91 -29.69
C VAL A 204 12.40 13.66 -28.22
N LYS A 205 12.38 12.38 -27.81
CA LYS A 205 11.87 11.86 -26.51
C LYS A 205 12.46 12.50 -25.23
N GLU A 206 13.31 13.52 -25.34
CA GLU A 206 14.10 14.10 -24.25
C GLU A 206 13.98 15.62 -24.10
N LYS A 207 13.47 16.37 -25.10
CA LYS A 207 13.39 17.84 -24.99
C LYS A 207 12.08 18.29 -24.35
N TRP A 208 12.19 18.87 -23.17
CA TRP A 208 11.09 19.50 -22.45
C TRP A 208 10.61 20.78 -23.14
N LEU A 209 9.28 20.95 -23.23
CA LEU A 209 8.64 22.14 -23.82
C LEU A 209 8.33 23.24 -22.79
N GLY A 210 8.63 23.01 -21.50
CA GLY A 210 8.52 24.00 -20.41
C GLY A 210 9.76 24.00 -19.51
N LYS A 211 9.87 24.98 -18.60
CA LYS A 211 11.01 25.07 -17.68
C LYS A 211 10.88 24.06 -16.56
N THR A 212 11.84 23.14 -16.50
CA THR A 212 11.92 22.13 -15.44
C THR A 212 12.80 22.67 -14.31
N ILE A 213 12.28 22.71 -13.08
CA ILE A 213 13.06 23.09 -11.91
C ILE A 213 13.45 21.81 -11.18
N SER A 214 14.75 21.55 -11.09
CA SER A 214 15.28 20.47 -10.28
C SER A 214 15.35 20.93 -8.83
N ILE A 215 14.60 20.28 -7.94
CA ILE A 215 14.70 20.52 -6.50
C ILE A 215 15.09 19.19 -5.88
N TYR A 216 16.36 19.07 -5.45
CA TYR A 216 16.88 17.90 -4.73
C TYR A 216 16.50 16.55 -5.38
N GLN A 217 16.81 16.39 -6.68
CA GLN A 217 16.54 15.16 -7.47
C GLN A 217 15.06 14.85 -7.73
N ASN A 218 14.12 15.68 -7.26
CA ASN A 218 12.70 15.60 -7.60
C ASN A 218 12.37 16.66 -8.65
N TYR A 219 11.57 16.27 -9.66
CA TYR A 219 11.13 17.20 -10.70
C TYR A 219 9.93 17.99 -10.21
N ALA A 220 10.04 19.31 -10.31
CA ALA A 220 8.89 20.19 -10.22
C ALA A 220 8.72 20.92 -11.56
N ILE A 221 7.47 21.13 -11.95
CA ILE A 221 7.14 21.87 -13.17
C ILE A 221 6.62 23.24 -12.77
N GLN A 222 7.21 24.26 -13.38
CA GLN A 222 6.72 25.63 -13.36
C GLN A 222 6.40 26.04 -14.79
N PHE A 223 5.25 26.68 -15.01
CA PHE A 223 4.84 27.14 -16.33
C PHE A 223 5.16 28.63 -16.49
N GLU A 224 5.86 28.99 -17.57
CA GLU A 224 6.22 30.37 -17.92
C GLU A 224 5.66 30.68 -19.32
N GLY A 225 4.34 30.87 -19.43
CA GLY A 225 3.67 31.10 -20.72
C GLY A 225 3.56 29.83 -21.57
N SER A 226 3.40 28.67 -20.94
CA SER A 226 3.33 27.39 -21.65
C SER A 226 2.01 27.23 -22.40
N LYS A 227 2.10 26.97 -23.70
CA LYS A 227 0.94 26.86 -24.59
C LYS A 227 0.05 25.67 -24.23
N VAL A 228 -1.22 25.94 -24.00
CA VAL A 228 -2.25 24.94 -23.76
C VAL A 228 -2.77 24.40 -25.09
N ILE A 229 -2.82 23.07 -25.20
CA ILE A 229 -3.33 22.37 -26.39
C ILE A 229 -4.85 22.39 -26.35
N LYS A 230 -5.43 22.03 -25.21
CA LYS A 230 -6.88 22.04 -24.94
C LYS A 230 -7.13 22.32 -23.47
N TYR A 231 -8.29 22.86 -23.14
CA TYR A 231 -8.72 23.04 -21.77
C TYR A 231 -10.21 22.73 -21.61
N VAL A 232 -10.62 22.38 -20.39
CA VAL A 232 -12.01 22.20 -20.00
C VAL A 232 -12.24 23.04 -18.74
N GLU A 233 -13.32 23.83 -18.72
CA GLU A 233 -13.76 24.51 -17.50
C GLU A 233 -14.33 23.47 -16.54
N LEU A 234 -13.83 23.46 -15.30
CA LEU A 234 -14.24 22.55 -14.25
C LEU A 234 -15.26 23.24 -13.35
N ASN A 235 -16.40 22.60 -13.12
CA ASN A 235 -17.31 23.01 -12.07
C ASN A 235 -16.86 22.46 -10.70
N GLN A 236 -17.54 22.85 -9.63
CA GLN A 236 -17.21 22.40 -8.28
C GLN A 236 -17.36 20.87 -8.10
N GLU A 237 -18.30 20.24 -8.80
CA GLU A 237 -18.47 18.78 -8.76
C GLU A 237 -17.31 18.06 -9.45
N ASP A 238 -16.78 18.59 -10.56
CA ASP A 238 -15.62 18.02 -11.26
C ASP A 238 -14.38 18.03 -10.36
N LEU A 239 -14.15 19.12 -9.61
CA LEU A 239 -13.06 19.22 -8.64
C LEU A 239 -13.22 18.18 -7.51
N GLU A 240 -14.44 18.04 -6.97
CA GLU A 240 -14.74 17.04 -5.96
C GLU A 240 -14.55 15.60 -6.48
N LEU A 241 -14.83 15.35 -7.75
CA LEU A 241 -14.62 14.05 -8.40
C LEU A 241 -13.13 13.73 -8.61
N ILE A 242 -12.32 14.72 -9.00
CA ILE A 242 -10.86 14.57 -9.10
C ILE A 242 -10.30 14.18 -7.73
N ASP A 243 -10.66 14.93 -6.70
CA ASP A 243 -10.27 14.67 -5.31
C ASP A 243 -10.70 13.26 -4.83
N GLN A 244 -11.89 12.82 -5.23
CA GLN A 244 -12.40 11.50 -4.90
C GLN A 244 -11.59 10.38 -5.57
N TRP A 245 -11.21 10.57 -6.83
CA TRP A 245 -10.36 9.62 -7.55
C TRP A 245 -8.96 9.52 -6.96
N GLU A 246 -8.37 10.64 -6.51
CA GLU A 246 -7.10 10.63 -5.79
C GLU A 246 -7.21 9.89 -4.44
N SER A 247 -8.30 10.10 -3.69
CA SER A 247 -8.58 9.31 -2.49
C SER A 247 -8.70 7.81 -2.80
N TYR A 248 -9.44 7.45 -3.85
CA TYR A 248 -9.58 6.05 -4.27
C TYR A 248 -8.23 5.44 -4.72
N GLN A 249 -7.34 6.21 -5.35
CA GLN A 249 -5.97 5.78 -5.61
C GLN A 249 -5.22 5.47 -4.31
N GLY A 250 -5.42 6.28 -3.27
CA GLY A 250 -4.90 5.99 -1.92
C GLY A 250 -5.38 4.66 -1.37
N PHE A 251 -6.66 4.33 -1.58
CA PHE A 251 -7.20 3.02 -1.23
C PHE A 251 -6.54 1.85 -1.98
N GLU A 252 -6.24 2.03 -3.28
CA GLU A 252 -5.49 1.03 -4.05
C GLU A 252 -4.04 0.89 -3.56
N ASP A 253 -3.41 1.99 -3.15
CA ASP A 253 -2.05 2.00 -2.58
C ASP A 253 -1.98 1.28 -1.20
N CYS A 254 -3.09 1.27 -0.43
CA CYS A 254 -3.21 0.47 0.79
C CYS A 254 -3.10 -1.03 0.49
N GLN A 255 -3.82 -1.49 -0.52
CA GLN A 255 -3.83 -2.90 -0.90
C GLN A 255 -2.44 -3.35 -1.34
N ILE A 256 -1.70 -2.49 -2.04
CA ILE A 256 -0.31 -2.73 -2.41
C ILE A 256 0.57 -2.81 -1.15
N SER A 257 0.43 -1.85 -0.23
CA SER A 257 1.21 -1.84 1.01
C SER A 257 0.99 -3.13 1.83
N LEU A 258 -0.26 -3.57 1.94
CA LEU A 258 -0.60 -4.82 2.63
C LEU A 258 -0.03 -6.05 1.91
N ARG A 259 -0.05 -6.05 0.57
CA ARG A 259 0.53 -7.12 -0.25
C ARG A 259 2.05 -7.19 -0.11
N GLU A 260 2.74 -6.06 0.03
CA GLU A 260 4.17 -6.02 0.37
C GLU A 260 4.46 -6.60 1.76
N ILE A 261 3.60 -6.36 2.75
CA ILE A 261 3.72 -7.03 4.05
C ILE A 261 3.48 -8.53 3.93
N MET A 262 2.50 -8.98 3.13
CA MET A 262 2.32 -10.41 2.86
C MET A 262 3.56 -11.04 2.19
N LYS A 263 4.21 -10.32 1.27
CA LYS A 263 5.47 -10.76 0.66
C LYS A 263 6.61 -10.83 1.70
N LEU A 264 6.69 -9.85 2.58
CA LEU A 264 7.68 -9.81 3.65
C LEU A 264 7.45 -10.90 4.71
N THR A 265 6.20 -11.24 5.03
CA THR A 265 5.88 -12.35 5.96
C THR A 265 6.18 -13.71 5.35
N ASP A 266 5.98 -13.90 4.04
CA ASP A 266 6.43 -15.09 3.32
C ASP A 266 7.97 -15.24 3.39
N ILE A 267 8.71 -14.18 3.07
CA ILE A 267 10.17 -14.16 3.21
C ILE A 267 10.60 -14.44 4.65
N CYS A 268 9.94 -13.81 5.62
CA CYS A 268 10.20 -14.00 7.05
C CYS A 268 9.93 -15.43 7.48
N TYR A 269 8.81 -16.02 7.06
CA TYR A 269 8.47 -17.41 7.34
C TYR A 269 9.54 -18.38 6.81
N LYS A 270 9.93 -18.25 5.54
CA LYS A 270 10.97 -19.10 4.94
C LYS A 270 12.31 -18.95 5.67
N TYR A 271 12.73 -17.71 5.94
CA TYR A 271 13.95 -17.45 6.70
C TYR A 271 13.89 -18.05 8.11
N CYS A 272 12.81 -17.83 8.86
CA CYS A 272 12.68 -18.30 10.24
C CYS A 272 12.58 -19.82 10.36
N SER A 273 11.98 -20.47 9.36
CA SER A 273 11.87 -21.93 9.27
C SER A 273 13.23 -22.57 8.99
N MET A 274 14.08 -21.88 8.24
CA MET A 274 15.40 -22.35 7.83
C MET A 274 16.48 -22.01 8.86
N ARG A 275 16.51 -20.77 9.36
CA ARG A 275 17.57 -20.25 10.22
C ARG A 275 17.55 -20.92 11.57
N LYS A 276 18.59 -21.69 11.87
CA LYS A 276 18.82 -22.27 13.20
C LYS A 276 19.70 -21.35 14.05
N GLN A 277 19.28 -21.07 15.28
CA GLN A 277 20.06 -20.28 16.24
C GLN A 277 19.57 -20.53 17.66
N PHE A 278 20.49 -20.54 18.61
CA PHE A 278 20.28 -20.84 20.03
C PHE A 278 19.90 -22.31 20.29
N ARG A 279 20.07 -22.72 21.55
CA ARG A 279 19.81 -24.08 22.05
C ARG A 279 18.84 -23.98 23.21
N THR A 280 18.00 -24.99 23.42
CA THR A 280 17.26 -25.12 24.68
C THR A 280 18.13 -25.83 25.71
N THR A 281 17.78 -25.74 26.98
CA THR A 281 18.50 -26.42 28.07
C THR A 281 18.53 -27.95 27.92
N GLU A 282 17.57 -28.50 27.19
CA GLU A 282 17.35 -29.94 27.01
C GLU A 282 17.94 -30.50 25.70
N ASP A 283 18.22 -29.66 24.71
CA ASP A 283 18.64 -30.06 23.37
C ASP A 283 19.91 -29.31 22.94
N LYS A 284 20.98 -30.07 22.65
CA LYS A 284 22.27 -29.50 22.22
C LYS A 284 22.27 -29.04 20.76
N THR A 285 21.23 -29.34 19.98
CA THR A 285 21.12 -28.92 18.59
C THR A 285 20.43 -27.56 18.50
N GLU A 286 20.90 -26.73 17.56
CA GLU A 286 20.23 -25.46 17.28
C GLU A 286 18.91 -25.71 16.56
N ARG A 287 17.86 -25.01 16.99
CA ARG A 287 16.51 -25.14 16.43
C ARG A 287 16.17 -23.97 15.51
N PRO A 288 15.26 -24.16 14.54
CA PRO A 288 14.75 -23.06 13.74
C PRO A 288 14.19 -21.93 14.61
N ILE A 289 14.53 -20.69 14.29
CA ILE A 289 14.11 -19.54 15.10
C ILE A 289 12.59 -19.33 15.10
N LEU A 290 11.87 -19.89 14.12
CA LEU A 290 10.41 -19.92 14.08
C LEU A 290 9.80 -20.64 15.31
N THR A 291 10.53 -21.56 15.94
CA THR A 291 10.05 -22.31 17.11
C THR A 291 9.99 -21.47 18.38
N TYR A 292 10.66 -20.32 18.42
CA TYR A 292 10.59 -19.41 19.57
C TYR A 292 9.32 -18.57 19.54
N GLN A 293 8.58 -18.58 20.64
CA GLN A 293 7.29 -17.90 20.78
C GLN A 293 7.35 -16.42 20.39
N VAL A 294 8.42 -15.69 20.75
CA VAL A 294 8.58 -14.27 20.41
C VAL A 294 8.63 -14.06 18.89
N THR A 295 9.41 -14.88 18.17
CA THR A 295 9.52 -14.83 16.72
C THR A 295 8.18 -15.18 16.06
N LEU A 296 7.56 -16.26 16.52
CA LEU A 296 6.30 -16.76 16.01
C LEU A 296 5.18 -15.73 16.19
N THR A 297 5.04 -15.14 17.37
CA THR A 297 4.02 -14.11 17.64
C THR A 297 4.23 -12.87 16.78
N ARG A 298 5.47 -12.39 16.59
CA ARG A 298 5.75 -11.26 15.69
C ARG A 298 5.31 -11.54 14.25
N LEU A 299 5.66 -12.72 13.74
CA LEU A 299 5.29 -13.14 12.38
C LEU A 299 3.76 -13.28 12.24
N ILE A 300 3.11 -13.98 13.17
CA ILE A 300 1.66 -14.21 13.11
C ILE A 300 0.88 -12.89 13.25
N ASN A 301 1.31 -11.95 14.10
CA ASN A 301 0.68 -10.64 14.20
C ASN A 301 0.76 -9.86 12.88
N ALA A 302 1.91 -9.90 12.21
CA ALA A 302 2.07 -9.27 10.90
C ALA A 302 1.19 -9.94 9.82
N ILE A 303 1.07 -11.27 9.85
CA ILE A 303 0.21 -12.03 8.94
C ILE A 303 -1.27 -11.72 9.19
N SER A 304 -1.73 -11.73 10.44
CA SER A 304 -3.09 -11.39 10.81
C SER A 304 -3.47 -10.01 10.31
N PHE A 305 -2.62 -9.00 10.58
CA PHE A 305 -2.82 -7.65 10.07
C PHE A 305 -2.89 -7.64 8.54
N ALA A 306 -1.87 -8.14 7.85
CA ALA A 306 -1.78 -8.01 6.40
C ALA A 306 -2.90 -8.75 5.66
N VAL A 307 -3.16 -10.02 6.04
CA VAL A 307 -4.18 -10.86 5.38
C VAL A 307 -5.58 -10.32 5.63
N MET A 308 -5.91 -9.98 6.88
CA MET A 308 -7.25 -9.51 7.20
C MET A 308 -7.55 -8.18 6.53
N PHE A 309 -6.67 -7.19 6.67
CA PHE A 309 -6.88 -5.89 6.03
C PHE A 309 -6.86 -5.98 4.51
N TYR A 310 -6.02 -6.85 3.93
CA TYR A 310 -5.98 -7.02 2.47
C TYR A 310 -7.29 -7.61 1.95
N ILE A 311 -7.78 -8.70 2.54
CA ILE A 311 -9.04 -9.33 2.15
C ILE A 311 -10.22 -8.36 2.38
N SER A 312 -10.25 -7.66 3.51
CA SER A 312 -11.30 -6.69 3.81
C SER A 312 -11.31 -5.50 2.85
N ALA A 313 -10.13 -4.99 2.47
CA ALA A 313 -10.00 -3.95 1.45
C ALA A 313 -10.43 -4.46 0.07
N GLN A 314 -10.08 -5.69 -0.29
CA GLN A 314 -10.50 -6.31 -1.55
C GLN A 314 -12.03 -6.43 -1.67
N GLU A 315 -12.70 -6.77 -0.58
CA GLU A 315 -14.17 -6.80 -0.54
C GLU A 315 -14.80 -5.40 -0.62
N ALA A 316 -14.22 -4.41 0.06
CA ALA A 316 -14.71 -3.03 0.05
C ALA A 316 -14.37 -2.27 -1.25
N ARG A 317 -13.45 -2.76 -2.07
CA ARG A 317 -13.00 -2.09 -3.30
C ARG A 317 -14.14 -1.68 -4.23
N LYS A 318 -15.08 -2.60 -4.47
CA LYS A 318 -16.25 -2.32 -5.34
C LYS A 318 -17.17 -1.27 -4.71
N GLU A 319 -17.32 -1.28 -3.39
CA GLU A 319 -18.16 -0.34 -2.66
C GLU A 319 -17.59 1.08 -2.79
N PHE A 320 -16.30 1.26 -2.51
CA PHE A 320 -15.64 2.57 -2.62
C PHE A 320 -15.55 3.07 -4.05
N PHE A 321 -15.38 2.18 -5.04
CA PHE A 321 -15.46 2.56 -6.45
C PHE A 321 -16.86 3.09 -6.82
N GLN A 322 -17.92 2.42 -6.34
CA GLN A 322 -19.30 2.86 -6.58
C GLN A 322 -19.60 4.20 -5.90
N ASP A 323 -19.06 4.43 -4.70
CA ASP A 323 -19.26 5.67 -3.94
C ASP A 323 -18.79 6.93 -4.69
N ILE A 324 -17.82 6.81 -5.60
CA ILE A 324 -17.36 7.90 -6.46
C ILE A 324 -18.53 8.51 -7.25
N PHE A 325 -19.46 7.67 -7.69
CA PHE A 325 -20.61 8.06 -8.51
C PHE A 325 -21.90 8.27 -7.69
N MET A 326 -21.86 8.10 -6.37
CA MET A 326 -23.03 8.26 -5.50
C MET A 326 -23.32 9.74 -5.18
N LYS A 327 -24.48 9.99 -4.53
CA LYS A 327 -24.89 11.33 -4.06
C LYS A 327 -23.81 11.96 -3.17
N LYS A 328 -23.66 13.29 -3.28
CA LYS A 328 -22.63 14.11 -2.61
C LYS A 328 -22.36 13.78 -1.13
N PRO A 329 -23.37 13.59 -0.25
CA PRO A 329 -23.09 13.29 1.16
C PRO A 329 -22.38 11.95 1.38
N ARG A 330 -22.80 10.89 0.67
CA ARG A 330 -22.18 9.56 0.78
C ARG A 330 -20.76 9.57 0.21
N ARG A 331 -20.56 10.27 -0.91
CA ARG A 331 -19.26 10.47 -1.55
C ARG A 331 -18.26 11.13 -0.58
N GLN A 332 -18.67 12.21 0.09
CA GLN A 332 -17.82 12.93 1.04
C GLN A 332 -17.43 12.08 2.26
N VAL A 333 -18.37 11.33 2.85
CA VAL A 333 -18.07 10.43 3.98
C VAL A 333 -17.09 9.33 3.56
N SER A 334 -17.34 8.69 2.42
CA SER A 334 -16.47 7.67 1.83
C SER A 334 -15.05 8.22 1.61
N LYS A 335 -14.94 9.44 1.07
CA LYS A 335 -13.65 10.13 0.90
C LYS A 335 -12.87 10.25 2.21
N LYS A 336 -13.49 10.79 3.25
CA LYS A 336 -12.82 11.04 4.54
C LYS A 336 -12.41 9.74 5.22
N PHE A 337 -13.24 8.70 5.12
CA PHE A 337 -12.88 7.35 5.57
C PHE A 337 -11.65 6.85 4.82
N VAL A 338 -11.69 6.87 3.48
CA VAL A 338 -10.61 6.37 2.63
C VAL A 338 -9.30 7.13 2.85
N ASP A 339 -9.34 8.46 2.96
CA ASP A 339 -8.17 9.31 3.19
C ASP A 339 -7.45 8.93 4.50
N PHE A 340 -8.21 8.76 5.59
CA PHE A 340 -7.64 8.43 6.89
C PHE A 340 -7.27 6.94 7.01
N PHE A 341 -8.06 6.04 6.42
CA PHE A 341 -7.73 4.62 6.30
C PHE A 341 -6.40 4.44 5.55
N SER A 342 -6.20 5.20 4.47
CA SER A 342 -4.98 5.11 3.68
C SER A 342 -3.75 5.58 4.42
N LEU A 343 -3.88 6.63 5.22
CA LEU A 343 -2.82 7.06 6.12
C LEU A 343 -2.49 5.99 7.16
N TYR A 344 -3.51 5.44 7.84
CA TYR A 344 -3.32 4.42 8.88
C TYR A 344 -2.62 3.18 8.32
N ILE A 345 -3.13 2.59 7.23
CA ILE A 345 -2.60 1.35 6.68
C ILE A 345 -1.16 1.53 6.20
N THR A 346 -0.87 2.59 5.46
CA THR A 346 0.48 2.82 4.93
C THR A 346 1.49 3.09 6.04
N GLU A 347 1.13 3.85 7.10
CA GLU A 347 1.98 4.03 8.28
C GLU A 347 2.20 2.72 9.05
N HIS A 348 1.13 1.95 9.26
CA HIS A 348 1.20 0.71 10.02
C HIS A 348 2.01 -0.35 9.27
N CYS A 349 1.92 -0.42 7.94
CA CYS A 349 2.77 -1.30 7.13
C CYS A 349 4.25 -0.98 7.32
N VAL A 350 4.65 0.30 7.35
CA VAL A 350 6.05 0.69 7.63
C VAL A 350 6.50 0.17 9.00
N TYR A 351 5.67 0.34 10.03
CA TYR A 351 5.97 -0.16 11.38
C TYR A 351 6.10 -1.69 11.42
N VAL A 352 5.16 -2.41 10.79
CA VAL A 352 5.20 -3.88 10.73
C VAL A 352 6.43 -4.36 9.97
N ALA A 353 6.82 -3.69 8.89
CA ALA A 353 8.02 -4.03 8.14
C ALA A 353 9.30 -3.85 8.97
N GLU A 354 9.40 -2.82 9.82
CA GLU A 354 10.50 -2.67 10.79
C GLU A 354 10.51 -3.81 11.82
N GLN A 355 9.36 -4.19 12.37
CA GLN A 355 9.27 -5.30 13.32
C GLN A 355 9.72 -6.63 12.68
N LEU A 356 9.38 -6.86 11.41
CA LEU A 356 9.85 -8.02 10.66
C LEU A 356 11.34 -7.91 10.30
N ARG A 357 11.86 -6.71 9.97
CA ARG A 357 13.29 -6.48 9.73
C ARG A 357 14.15 -6.98 10.89
N ASP A 358 13.72 -6.69 12.12
CA ASP A 358 14.41 -7.11 13.33
C ASP A 358 14.41 -8.64 13.53
N VAL A 359 13.41 -9.36 13.00
CA VAL A 359 13.37 -10.83 13.04
C VAL A 359 14.48 -11.45 12.18
N PHE A 360 14.87 -10.78 11.08
CA PHE A 360 15.98 -11.24 10.25
C PHE A 360 17.36 -11.00 10.89
N GLY A 361 17.42 -10.28 12.02
CA GLY A 361 18.68 -9.88 12.65
C GLY A 361 19.56 -9.05 11.72
N GLY A 362 20.87 -9.28 11.74
CA GLY A 362 21.82 -8.55 10.90
C GLY A 362 21.55 -8.66 9.39
N PHE A 363 20.95 -9.76 8.92
CA PHE A 363 20.68 -9.94 7.49
C PHE A 363 19.55 -9.04 6.97
N GLY A 364 18.63 -8.60 7.82
CA GLY A 364 17.56 -7.66 7.45
C GLY A 364 18.08 -6.27 7.07
N PHE A 365 19.31 -5.93 7.45
CA PHE A 365 19.94 -4.65 7.11
C PHE A 365 20.69 -4.69 5.77
N LEU A 366 20.98 -5.87 5.23
CA LEU A 366 21.73 -5.98 3.99
C LEU A 366 20.83 -5.58 2.82
N ARG A 367 21.27 -4.66 1.96
CA ARG A 367 20.51 -4.28 0.75
C ARG A 367 20.23 -5.48 -0.15
N ILE A 368 21.21 -6.38 -0.32
CA ILE A 368 21.03 -7.62 -1.10
C ILE A 368 19.97 -8.58 -0.52
N SER A 369 19.52 -8.36 0.72
CA SER A 369 18.49 -9.18 1.34
C SER A 369 17.10 -8.99 0.72
N GLY A 370 16.86 -7.83 0.09
CA GLY A 370 15.56 -7.43 -0.46
C GLY A 370 14.63 -6.76 0.56
N VAL A 371 14.90 -6.87 1.88
CA VAL A 371 14.07 -6.26 2.93
C VAL A 371 14.11 -4.73 2.90
N PRO A 372 15.29 -4.07 2.79
CA PRO A 372 15.34 -2.61 2.70
C PRO A 372 14.56 -2.04 1.51
N GLN A 373 14.52 -2.73 0.36
CA GLN A 373 13.79 -2.28 -0.82
C GLN A 373 12.27 -2.30 -0.60
N ILE A 374 11.77 -3.36 0.05
CA ILE A 374 10.36 -3.44 0.44
C ILE A 374 10.02 -2.30 1.43
N GLN A 375 10.90 -2.02 2.39
CA GLN A 375 10.71 -0.92 3.33
C GLN A 375 10.75 0.46 2.67
N GLU A 376 11.71 0.71 1.77
CA GLU A 376 11.81 1.95 0.99
C GLU A 376 10.50 2.19 0.22
N LYS A 377 9.95 1.14 -0.41
CA LYS A 377 8.65 1.20 -1.09
C LYS A 377 7.51 1.59 -0.14
N LEU A 378 7.43 0.96 1.03
CA LEU A 378 6.39 1.24 2.03
C LEU A 378 6.50 2.67 2.59
N ILE A 379 7.71 3.13 2.88
CA ILE A 379 7.98 4.50 3.34
C ILE A 379 7.56 5.51 2.28
N TRP A 380 7.91 5.25 1.03
CA TRP A 380 7.54 6.09 -0.09
C TRP A 380 6.02 6.14 -0.29
N LEU A 381 5.32 5.00 -0.26
CA LEU A 381 3.85 4.96 -0.30
C LEU A 381 3.22 5.75 0.86
N SER A 382 3.76 5.64 2.07
CA SER A 382 3.29 6.38 3.24
C SER A 382 3.51 7.90 3.12
N SER A 383 4.57 8.34 2.45
CA SER A 383 4.92 9.76 2.31
C SER A 383 3.88 10.59 1.56
N PHE A 384 3.14 9.99 0.61
CA PHE A 384 2.05 10.66 -0.10
C PHE A 384 0.90 11.07 0.81
N TYR A 385 0.64 10.28 1.85
CA TYR A 385 -0.55 10.41 2.67
C TYR A 385 -0.28 11.12 4.00
N LYS A 386 0.98 11.18 4.44
CA LYS A 386 1.41 11.81 5.70
C LYS A 386 1.17 13.32 5.76
N ASN A 387 1.13 14.00 4.62
CA ASN A 387 0.82 15.43 4.60
C ASN A 387 -0.57 15.67 5.22
N ASN A 388 -0.63 16.62 6.15
CA ASN A 388 -1.85 17.00 6.85
C ASN A 388 -2.49 15.87 7.69
N ARG A 389 -1.69 14.96 8.28
CA ARG A 389 -2.17 13.88 9.19
C ARG A 389 -3.19 14.35 10.23
N ILE A 390 -2.91 15.47 10.91
CA ILE A 390 -3.79 16.02 11.96
C ILE A 390 -5.13 16.47 11.34
N GLN A 391 -5.10 17.11 10.17
CA GLN A 391 -6.33 17.53 9.48
C GLN A 391 -7.17 16.31 9.05
N LYS A 392 -6.54 15.29 8.47
CA LYS A 392 -7.26 14.07 8.04
C LYS A 392 -7.91 13.35 9.22
N LEU A 393 -7.20 13.29 10.36
CA LEU A 393 -7.73 12.74 11.60
C LEU A 393 -8.94 13.55 12.09
N ASN A 394 -8.80 14.88 12.18
CA ASN A 394 -9.89 15.76 12.63
C ASN A 394 -11.10 15.69 11.69
N ASP A 395 -10.89 15.69 10.37
CA ASP A 395 -11.95 15.56 9.37
C ASP A 395 -12.71 14.24 9.54
N TYR A 396 -11.99 13.13 9.73
CA TYR A 396 -12.60 11.81 9.93
C TYR A 396 -13.37 11.73 11.25
N LEU A 397 -12.79 12.24 12.34
CA LEU A 397 -13.45 12.27 13.65
C LEU A 397 -14.70 13.13 13.62
N ASN A 398 -14.64 14.31 13.03
CA ASN A 398 -15.82 15.16 12.85
C ASN A 398 -16.89 14.38 12.07
N VAL A 399 -16.54 13.68 10.97
CA VAL A 399 -17.49 12.85 10.23
C VAL A 399 -18.14 11.75 11.09
N ILE A 400 -17.38 11.07 11.95
CA ILE A 400 -17.93 10.04 12.86
C ILE A 400 -18.83 10.65 13.94
N LEU A 401 -18.49 11.84 14.43
CA LEU A 401 -19.13 12.47 15.59
C LEU A 401 -20.31 13.38 15.22
N ASP A 402 -20.35 13.95 14.00
CA ASP A 402 -21.14 15.17 13.73
C ASP A 402 -22.67 15.00 13.73
N ILE A 403 -23.28 13.97 13.11
CA ILE A 403 -24.76 13.92 13.00
C ILE A 403 -25.27 12.48 12.92
N GLU A 404 -26.43 12.20 13.53
CA GLU A 404 -27.20 10.93 13.48
C GLU A 404 -27.32 10.32 12.06
N LYS A 405 -27.38 11.14 11.00
CA LYS A 405 -27.36 10.71 9.59
C LYS A 405 -25.98 10.28 9.08
N ASN A 406 -24.90 10.92 9.49
CA ASN A 406 -23.53 10.52 9.15
C ASN A 406 -23.10 9.29 9.95
N LYS A 407 -23.59 9.17 11.19
CA LYS A 407 -23.48 7.94 12.00
C LYS A 407 -24.05 6.74 11.26
N GLN A 408 -25.18 6.85 10.54
CA GLN A 408 -25.71 5.72 9.76
C GLN A 408 -24.80 5.30 8.58
N VAL A 409 -24.12 6.23 7.92
CA VAL A 409 -23.17 5.92 6.83
C VAL A 409 -21.86 5.36 7.38
N VAL A 410 -21.37 5.89 8.51
CA VAL A 410 -20.21 5.34 9.21
C VAL A 410 -20.54 3.96 9.81
N LEU A 411 -21.70 3.77 10.42
CA LEU A 411 -22.21 2.47 10.89
C LEU A 411 -22.48 1.48 9.75
N PHE A 412 -22.79 1.96 8.54
CA PHE A 412 -22.84 1.13 7.35
C PHE A 412 -21.45 0.51 7.04
N TYR A 413 -20.37 1.28 7.20
CA TYR A 413 -19.00 0.77 7.09
C TYR A 413 -18.51 0.01 8.34
N LEU A 414 -18.99 0.36 9.54
CA LEU A 414 -18.53 -0.19 10.83
C LEU A 414 -19.39 -1.33 11.41
N GLY A 415 -20.55 -1.66 10.84
CA GLY A 415 -21.35 -2.79 11.34
C GLY A 415 -22.85 -2.69 11.15
N GLN A 416 -23.41 -3.28 10.08
CA GLN A 416 -24.87 -3.50 9.99
C GLN A 416 -25.37 -4.59 10.96
N TYR A 417 -24.52 -5.55 11.32
CA TYR A 417 -24.94 -6.79 12.01
C TYR A 417 -25.12 -6.67 13.53
N PHE A 418 -24.68 -5.58 14.13
CA PHE A 418 -24.75 -5.38 15.57
C PHE A 418 -25.34 -4.01 15.90
N MET A 419 -26.52 -3.67 15.37
CA MET A 419 -27.22 -2.42 15.71
C MET A 419 -27.95 -2.47 17.07
N GLY A 420 -27.47 -3.27 18.03
CA GLY A 420 -27.97 -3.30 19.42
C GLY A 420 -27.24 -2.34 20.37
N ASP A 421 -27.84 -2.09 21.54
CA ASP A 421 -27.25 -1.36 22.67
C ASP A 421 -25.97 -2.09 23.17
N PRO A 422 -24.82 -1.42 23.34
CA PRO A 422 -23.60 -2.02 23.86
C PRO A 422 -23.78 -2.71 25.22
N VAL A 423 -24.64 -2.14 26.07
CA VAL A 423 -24.89 -2.66 27.42
C VAL A 423 -25.67 -3.96 27.36
N SER A 424 -26.63 -4.10 26.43
CA SER A 424 -27.36 -5.35 26.23
C SER A 424 -26.46 -6.43 25.62
N MET A 425 -25.61 -6.08 24.66
CA MET A 425 -24.65 -7.02 24.06
C MET A 425 -23.62 -7.55 25.07
N LEU A 426 -23.06 -6.70 25.94
CA LEU A 426 -22.12 -7.15 26.99
C LEU A 426 -22.80 -8.05 28.02
N ARG A 427 -24.07 -7.78 28.35
CA ARG A 427 -24.86 -8.63 29.25
C ARG A 427 -25.19 -9.99 28.62
N GLU A 428 -25.48 -10.02 27.32
CA GLU A 428 -25.78 -11.26 26.58
C GLU A 428 -24.55 -12.12 26.33
N LEU A 429 -23.41 -11.51 26.00
CA LEU A 429 -22.15 -12.23 25.77
C LEU A 429 -21.48 -12.62 27.09
N GLY A 430 -21.51 -11.75 28.10
CA GLY A 430 -20.71 -11.95 29.32
C GLY A 430 -19.20 -11.67 29.10
N PRO A 431 -18.36 -11.88 30.12
CA PRO A 431 -16.93 -11.62 30.03
C PRO A 431 -16.18 -12.65 29.17
N LEU A 432 -14.99 -12.28 28.71
CA LEU A 432 -14.05 -13.25 28.12
C LEU A 432 -13.59 -14.23 29.20
N THR A 433 -13.74 -15.51 28.92
CA THR A 433 -13.35 -16.62 29.80
C THR A 433 -12.67 -17.71 28.99
N LEU A 434 -11.95 -18.62 29.64
CA LEU A 434 -11.34 -19.78 28.98
C LEU A 434 -12.36 -20.62 28.17
N GLY A 435 -13.65 -20.63 28.56
CA GLY A 435 -14.69 -21.39 27.88
C GLY A 435 -15.21 -20.76 26.58
N ASN A 436 -15.00 -19.47 26.35
CA ASN A 436 -15.57 -18.75 25.19
C ASN A 436 -14.51 -18.03 24.32
N VAL A 437 -13.26 -17.96 24.78
CA VAL A 437 -12.18 -17.19 24.14
C VAL A 437 -11.70 -17.78 22.80
N SER A 438 -11.95 -19.06 22.56
CA SER A 438 -11.64 -19.73 21.29
C SER A 438 -12.73 -19.55 20.23
N ASN A 439 -13.88 -18.95 20.59
CA ASN A 439 -14.99 -18.71 19.67
C ASN A 439 -14.84 -17.33 18.98
N PRO A 440 -14.57 -17.28 17.66
CA PRO A 440 -14.39 -16.02 16.94
C PRO A 440 -15.61 -15.11 16.96
N PHE A 441 -16.83 -15.67 16.99
CA PHE A 441 -18.07 -14.90 17.07
C PHE A 441 -18.18 -14.15 18.39
N HIS A 442 -17.83 -14.84 19.48
CA HIS A 442 -17.90 -14.29 20.82
C HIS A 442 -16.86 -13.18 21.03
N VAL A 443 -15.61 -13.45 20.66
CA VAL A 443 -14.50 -12.48 20.76
C VAL A 443 -14.76 -11.27 19.87
N PHE A 444 -15.30 -11.45 18.67
CA PHE A 444 -15.70 -10.34 17.81
C PHE A 444 -16.83 -9.52 18.43
N GLY A 445 -17.87 -10.15 18.97
CA GLY A 445 -18.96 -9.45 19.67
C GLY A 445 -18.45 -8.64 20.87
N TYR A 446 -17.52 -9.20 21.65
CA TYR A 446 -16.86 -8.51 22.75
C TYR A 446 -16.01 -7.32 22.28
N HIS A 447 -15.26 -7.50 21.18
CA HIS A 447 -14.49 -6.43 20.53
C HIS A 447 -15.38 -5.26 20.08
N VAL A 448 -16.50 -5.55 19.41
CA VAL A 448 -17.49 -4.54 18.99
C VAL A 448 -18.03 -3.80 20.21
N ALA A 449 -18.44 -4.52 21.25
CA ALA A 449 -19.00 -3.92 22.45
C ALA A 449 -18.01 -2.98 23.17
N LYS A 450 -16.73 -3.37 23.26
CA LYS A 450 -15.67 -2.53 23.86
C LYS A 450 -15.41 -1.26 23.06
N ILE A 451 -15.39 -1.34 21.73
CA ILE A 451 -15.26 -0.15 20.88
C ILE A 451 -16.47 0.78 21.08
N LYS A 452 -17.68 0.22 21.15
CA LYS A 452 -18.88 1.01 21.39
C LYS A 452 -18.93 1.65 22.78
N GLU A 453 -18.49 0.94 23.81
CA GLU A 453 -18.33 1.48 25.17
C GLU A 453 -17.41 2.71 25.15
N LYS A 454 -16.24 2.62 24.50
CA LYS A 454 -15.33 3.75 24.32
C LYS A 454 -15.94 4.89 23.50
N LEU A 455 -16.74 4.56 22.49
CA LEU A 455 -17.50 5.51 21.67
C LEU A 455 -18.54 6.30 22.46
N LEU A 456 -19.10 5.75 23.54
CA LEU A 456 -20.11 6.41 24.36
C LEU A 456 -19.51 7.29 25.45
N GLN A 457 -18.26 7.04 25.87
CA GLN A 457 -17.52 7.81 26.88
C GLN A 457 -16.92 9.13 26.31
N GLN A 458 -17.66 9.80 25.41
CA GLN A 458 -17.19 10.82 24.45
C GLN A 458 -16.49 12.07 25.03
N GLU A 459 -16.67 12.38 26.32
CA GLU A 459 -16.23 13.66 26.90
C GLU A 459 -14.69 13.86 26.89
N HIS A 460 -13.91 12.80 26.73
CA HIS A 460 -12.43 12.85 26.74
C HIS A 460 -11.74 12.73 25.36
N LEU A 461 -12.49 12.60 24.26
CA LEU A 461 -11.93 12.41 22.90
C LEU A 461 -11.38 13.70 22.26
N LYS A 462 -11.47 14.85 22.95
CA LYS A 462 -10.94 16.15 22.49
C LYS A 462 -9.40 16.25 22.49
N TYR A 463 -8.68 15.22 22.98
CA TYR A 463 -7.21 15.21 23.04
C TYR A 463 -6.61 14.28 21.96
N SER A 464 -5.54 14.74 21.30
CA SER A 464 -5.07 14.22 20.00
C SER A 464 -4.63 12.75 19.96
N TYR A 465 -4.12 12.19 21.07
CA TYR A 465 -3.67 10.78 21.11
C TYR A 465 -4.84 9.79 21.24
N SER A 466 -5.84 10.10 22.09
CA SER A 466 -7.04 9.25 22.24
C SER A 466 -7.89 9.27 20.97
N ALA A 467 -7.95 10.41 20.28
CA ALA A 467 -8.57 10.60 18.97
C ALA A 467 -7.98 9.70 17.86
N TYR A 468 -6.65 9.64 17.75
CA TYR A 468 -5.97 8.78 16.76
C TYR A 468 -6.17 7.30 17.07
N GLN A 469 -5.97 6.91 18.34
CA GLN A 469 -6.19 5.52 18.79
C GLN A 469 -7.64 5.09 18.59
N PHE A 470 -8.59 5.99 18.87
CA PHE A 470 -10.00 5.73 18.62
C PHE A 470 -10.29 5.47 17.14
N SER A 471 -9.72 6.28 16.26
CA SER A 471 -9.89 6.11 14.81
C SER A 471 -9.16 4.88 14.24
N GLN A 472 -8.07 4.43 14.88
CA GLN A 472 -7.47 3.13 14.58
C GLN A 472 -8.45 1.99 14.88
N LEU A 473 -9.11 2.03 16.04
CA LEU A 473 -10.04 0.99 16.46
C LEU A 473 -11.24 0.87 15.51
N THR A 474 -11.71 1.97 14.91
CA THR A 474 -12.77 1.90 13.90
C THR A 474 -12.31 1.17 12.63
N PHE A 475 -11.05 1.28 12.24
CA PHE A 475 -10.49 0.52 11.10
C PHE A 475 -10.29 -0.96 11.43
N GLU A 476 -9.85 -1.28 12.64
CA GLU A 476 -9.80 -2.65 13.13
C GLU A 476 -11.19 -3.30 13.11
N LEU A 477 -12.22 -2.57 13.56
CA LEU A 477 -13.60 -3.03 13.50
C LEU A 477 -14.08 -3.25 12.06
N PHE A 478 -13.82 -2.30 11.17
CA PHE A 478 -14.13 -2.43 9.74
C PHE A 478 -13.49 -3.68 9.13
N ALA A 479 -12.20 -3.91 9.38
CA ALA A 479 -11.49 -5.06 8.85
C ALA A 479 -12.04 -6.37 9.43
N SER A 480 -12.22 -6.45 10.74
CA SER A 480 -12.80 -7.63 11.40
C SER A 480 -14.22 -7.93 10.94
N GLN A 481 -15.06 -6.91 10.71
CA GLN A 481 -16.42 -7.11 10.23
C GLN A 481 -16.44 -7.65 8.79
N LYS A 482 -15.70 -7.03 7.87
CA LYS A 482 -15.65 -7.50 6.46
C LYS A 482 -15.12 -8.93 6.42
N PHE A 483 -14.07 -9.22 7.18
CA PHE A 483 -13.50 -10.55 7.29
C PHE A 483 -14.49 -11.57 7.90
N PHE A 484 -15.18 -11.20 8.97
CA PHE A 484 -16.21 -12.02 9.61
C PHE A 484 -17.41 -12.26 8.69
N SER A 485 -17.85 -11.27 7.91
CA SER A 485 -18.97 -11.44 6.97
C SER A 485 -18.67 -12.47 5.88
N LEU A 486 -17.41 -12.60 5.47
CA LEU A 486 -16.95 -13.68 4.58
C LEU A 486 -17.08 -15.05 5.25
N LEU A 487 -16.69 -15.17 6.53
CA LEU A 487 -16.85 -16.40 7.30
C LEU A 487 -18.33 -16.78 7.49
N ALA A 488 -19.19 -15.80 7.77
CA ALA A 488 -20.59 -16.03 8.15
C ALA A 488 -21.54 -16.25 6.94
N PHE A 489 -21.42 -15.49 5.85
CA PHE A 489 -22.47 -15.44 4.82
C PHE A 489 -22.19 -16.23 3.55
N ARG A 490 -20.93 -16.42 3.13
CA ARG A 490 -20.63 -16.91 1.76
C ARG A 490 -19.31 -17.68 1.65
N ARG A 491 -19.40 -18.89 1.08
CA ARG A 491 -18.37 -19.62 0.31
C ARG A 491 -17.34 -20.51 1.02
N TYR A 492 -17.13 -20.42 2.34
CA TYR A 492 -16.13 -21.26 3.03
C TYR A 492 -16.69 -21.89 4.32
N ARG A 493 -17.87 -22.53 4.22
CA ARG A 493 -18.63 -23.08 5.36
C ARG A 493 -17.92 -24.20 6.15
N ALA A 494 -16.85 -24.78 5.62
CA ALA A 494 -15.96 -25.60 6.41
C ALA A 494 -15.01 -24.66 7.16
N SER A 495 -15.20 -24.55 8.48
CA SER A 495 -14.41 -23.78 9.43
C SER A 495 -12.94 -23.73 9.03
N ASN A 496 -12.55 -22.64 8.37
CA ASN A 496 -11.18 -22.49 7.92
C ASN A 496 -10.39 -22.03 9.13
N PHE A 497 -9.95 -23.00 9.93
CA PHE A 497 -9.22 -22.83 11.18
C PHE A 497 -8.18 -21.70 11.10
N ILE A 498 -7.49 -21.57 9.96
CA ILE A 498 -6.55 -20.47 9.70
C ILE A 498 -7.24 -19.12 9.81
N LEU A 499 -8.33 -18.90 9.07
CA LEU A 499 -9.05 -17.62 9.05
C LEU A 499 -9.65 -17.28 10.42
N ASP A 500 -10.23 -18.27 11.11
CA ASP A 500 -10.76 -18.08 12.47
C ASP A 500 -9.66 -17.62 13.43
N ARG A 501 -8.48 -18.23 13.35
CA ARG A 501 -7.33 -17.87 14.18
C ARG A 501 -6.71 -16.53 13.81
N LEU A 502 -6.68 -16.16 12.52
CA LEU A 502 -6.26 -14.83 12.11
C LEU A 502 -7.21 -13.76 12.67
N LEU A 503 -8.52 -13.97 12.58
CA LEU A 503 -9.55 -13.07 13.11
C LEU A 503 -9.44 -12.93 14.64
N LEU A 504 -9.30 -14.05 15.35
CA LEU A 504 -9.10 -14.06 16.80
C LEU A 504 -7.84 -13.29 17.18
N ASN A 505 -6.71 -13.58 16.52
CA ASN A 505 -5.44 -12.93 16.81
C ASN A 505 -5.52 -11.41 16.63
N GLN A 506 -6.09 -10.92 15.53
CA GLN A 506 -6.26 -9.49 15.30
C GLN A 506 -7.21 -8.83 16.31
N ASN A 507 -8.32 -9.50 16.65
CA ASN A 507 -9.24 -8.99 17.67
C ASN A 507 -8.55 -8.93 19.04
N PHE A 508 -7.71 -9.91 19.41
CA PHE A 508 -6.95 -9.86 20.66
C PHE A 508 -5.90 -8.75 20.67
N ILE A 509 -5.20 -8.52 19.56
CA ILE A 509 -4.28 -7.38 19.43
C ILE A 509 -5.05 -6.07 19.67
N SER A 510 -6.18 -5.87 18.99
CA SER A 510 -7.02 -4.68 19.16
C SER A 510 -7.54 -4.53 20.60
N LEU A 511 -8.03 -5.62 21.21
CA LEU A 511 -8.46 -5.64 22.61
C LEU A 511 -7.33 -5.28 23.57
N SER A 512 -6.11 -5.74 23.31
CA SER A 512 -4.94 -5.41 24.15
C SER A 512 -4.61 -3.91 24.15
N LEU A 513 -4.95 -3.19 23.07
CA LEU A 513 -4.80 -1.73 22.99
C LEU A 513 -5.89 -0.99 23.78
N MET A 514 -7.03 -1.65 24.03
CA MET A 514 -8.17 -1.03 24.70
C MET A 514 -8.24 -1.32 26.18
N GLU A 515 -7.73 -2.48 26.60
CA GLU A 515 -7.82 -3.00 27.96
C GLU A 515 -6.89 -2.25 28.91
N THR A 516 -7.39 -1.98 30.12
CA THR A 516 -6.63 -1.32 31.19
C THR A 516 -6.43 -2.24 32.39
N ASN A 517 -7.23 -3.31 32.51
CA ASN A 517 -7.08 -4.29 33.56
C ASN A 517 -5.88 -5.22 33.26
N LEU A 518 -4.88 -5.22 34.14
CA LEU A 518 -3.64 -5.99 33.96
C LEU A 518 -3.88 -7.50 33.82
N SER A 519 -4.83 -8.07 34.57
CA SER A 519 -5.16 -9.49 34.49
C SER A 519 -5.75 -9.85 33.12
N ASN A 520 -6.64 -9.00 32.59
CA ASN A 520 -7.19 -9.17 31.25
C ASN A 520 -6.12 -8.98 30.18
N ILE A 521 -5.21 -8.00 30.32
CA ILE A 521 -4.09 -7.81 29.39
C ILE A 521 -3.22 -9.06 29.33
N ASN A 522 -2.88 -9.64 30.48
CA ASN A 522 -2.07 -10.86 30.56
C ASN A 522 -2.79 -12.05 29.95
N PHE A 523 -4.10 -12.19 30.21
CA PHE A 523 -4.94 -13.20 29.58
C PHE A 523 -4.94 -13.05 28.05
N ILE A 524 -5.20 -11.85 27.53
CA ILE A 524 -5.19 -11.55 26.09
C ILE A 524 -3.81 -11.88 25.47
N LYS A 525 -2.71 -11.50 26.12
CA LYS A 525 -1.35 -11.83 25.65
C LYS A 525 -1.10 -13.33 25.58
N GLN A 526 -1.60 -14.08 26.57
CA GLN A 526 -1.51 -15.54 26.56
C GLN A 526 -2.29 -16.12 25.38
N GLN A 527 -3.48 -15.60 25.08
CA GLN A 527 -4.29 -16.04 23.94
C GLN A 527 -3.63 -15.73 22.59
N ILE A 528 -2.98 -14.57 22.44
CA ILE A 528 -2.17 -14.25 21.26
C ILE A 528 -1.06 -15.30 21.07
N GLY A 529 -0.35 -15.65 22.15
CA GLY A 529 0.69 -16.68 22.13
C GLY A 529 0.16 -18.07 21.76
N GLN A 530 -0.99 -18.45 22.31
CA GLN A 530 -1.65 -19.73 22.02
C GLN A 530 -2.13 -19.80 20.56
N ASN A 531 -2.81 -18.77 20.07
CA ASN A 531 -3.24 -18.69 18.66
C ASN A 531 -2.06 -18.76 17.70
N ALA A 532 -0.94 -18.10 18.02
CA ALA A 532 0.26 -18.16 17.20
C ALA A 532 0.82 -19.58 17.12
N GLN A 533 0.80 -20.33 18.24
CA GLN A 533 1.24 -21.72 18.25
C GLN A 533 0.29 -22.65 17.47
N GLU A 534 -1.01 -22.45 17.63
CA GLU A 534 -2.02 -23.19 16.87
C GLU A 534 -1.85 -22.99 15.36
N LEU A 535 -1.61 -21.76 14.93
CA LEU A 535 -1.36 -21.41 13.52
C LEU A 535 -0.07 -21.99 12.95
N LEU A 536 0.98 -22.22 13.77
CA LEU A 536 2.27 -22.74 13.29
C LEU A 536 2.11 -24.04 12.49
N THR A 537 1.18 -24.91 12.91
CA THR A 537 0.95 -26.23 12.31
C THR A 537 0.42 -26.19 10.88
N VAL A 538 -0.18 -25.07 10.47
CA VAL A 538 -0.86 -24.89 9.18
C VAL A 538 -0.36 -23.64 8.44
N LEU A 539 0.66 -22.97 8.98
CA LEU A 539 1.15 -21.69 8.49
C LEU A 539 1.72 -21.79 7.06
N ASN A 540 2.39 -22.90 6.74
CA ASN A 540 2.89 -23.16 5.39
C ASN A 540 1.77 -23.13 4.34
N ILE A 541 0.60 -23.69 4.64
CA ILE A 541 -0.54 -23.74 3.70
C ILE A 541 -1.01 -22.32 3.37
N LEU A 542 -1.04 -21.42 4.35
CA LEU A 542 -1.36 -20.01 4.15
C LEU A 542 -0.28 -19.29 3.35
N ILE A 543 0.99 -19.42 3.74
CA ILE A 543 2.11 -18.75 3.06
C ILE A 543 2.22 -19.20 1.60
N ASP A 544 2.13 -20.51 1.33
CA ASP A 544 2.19 -21.06 -0.02
C ASP A 544 1.02 -20.59 -0.90
N SER A 545 -0.13 -20.23 -0.30
CA SER A 545 -1.29 -19.71 -1.03
C SER A 545 -1.10 -18.28 -1.56
N TYR A 546 -0.04 -17.58 -1.12
CA TYR A 546 0.26 -16.23 -1.61
C TYR A 546 0.79 -16.25 -3.04
N GLU A 547 1.45 -17.34 -3.46
CA GLU A 547 2.00 -17.54 -4.80
C GLU A 547 3.05 -16.50 -5.25
N PHE A 548 3.67 -15.81 -4.29
CA PHE A 548 4.72 -14.83 -4.56
C PHE A 548 5.98 -15.49 -5.13
N GLU A 549 6.59 -14.76 -6.05
CA GLU A 549 7.95 -15.02 -6.50
C GLU A 549 8.92 -14.08 -5.78
N HIS A 550 10.08 -14.61 -5.40
CA HIS A 550 11.12 -13.87 -4.66
C HIS A 550 12.25 -13.39 -5.58
N TYR A 551 11.89 -12.94 -6.78
CA TYR A 551 12.85 -12.36 -7.73
C TYR A 551 13.58 -11.17 -7.11
N GLY A 552 14.89 -11.13 -7.25
CA GLY A 552 15.72 -10.04 -6.72
C GLY A 552 15.83 -10.00 -5.20
N ILE A 553 15.44 -11.06 -4.48
CA ILE A 553 15.45 -11.12 -3.01
C ILE A 553 16.26 -12.35 -2.55
N LEU A 554 17.29 -12.11 -1.74
CA LEU A 554 18.12 -13.17 -1.19
C LEU A 554 17.42 -13.91 -0.04
N LEU A 555 16.80 -13.17 0.88
CA LEU A 555 16.01 -13.76 1.97
C LEU A 555 14.71 -14.32 1.39
N GLY A 556 14.44 -15.61 1.60
CA GLY A 556 13.34 -16.31 0.91
C GLY A 556 13.76 -17.67 0.33
N GLN A 557 15.05 -18.04 0.46
CA GLN A 557 15.48 -19.42 0.25
C GLN A 557 14.90 -20.32 1.34
N THR A 558 14.57 -21.56 0.97
CA THR A 558 14.06 -22.60 1.89
C THR A 558 15.17 -23.48 2.46
N ASP A 559 16.41 -23.30 2.00
CA ASP A 559 17.57 -24.13 2.33
C ASP A 559 18.73 -23.28 2.83
N GLN A 560 19.28 -23.64 4.00
CA GLN A 560 20.27 -22.84 4.72
C GLN A 560 21.60 -22.77 3.98
N GLU A 561 22.04 -23.87 3.37
CA GLU A 561 23.30 -23.92 2.63
C GLU A 561 23.20 -23.13 1.33
N LYS A 562 22.09 -23.26 0.60
CA LYS A 562 21.81 -22.45 -0.58
C LYS A 562 21.74 -20.96 -0.25
N PHE A 563 21.14 -20.60 0.89
CA PHE A 563 21.12 -19.23 1.38
C PHE A 563 22.54 -18.69 1.58
N TYR A 564 23.38 -19.39 2.33
CA TYR A 564 24.76 -18.97 2.56
C TYR A 564 25.61 -18.98 1.29
N GLY A 565 25.41 -19.96 0.39
CA GLY A 565 26.07 -20.01 -0.91
C GLY A 565 25.76 -18.79 -1.76
N LYS A 566 24.47 -18.41 -1.86
CA LYS A 566 24.05 -17.18 -2.56
C LYS A 566 24.54 -15.91 -1.86
N LEU A 567 24.53 -15.87 -0.53
CA LEU A 567 25.06 -14.72 0.22
C LEU A 567 26.56 -14.52 -0.05
N ILE A 568 27.34 -15.60 -0.04
CA ILE A 568 28.78 -15.57 -0.34
C ILE A 568 29.01 -15.13 -1.79
N HIS A 569 28.24 -15.68 -2.73
CA HIS A 569 28.29 -15.28 -4.14
C HIS A 569 28.04 -13.78 -4.30
N ALA A 570 26.92 -13.28 -3.77
CA ALA A 570 26.55 -11.87 -3.84
C ALA A 570 27.60 -10.98 -3.16
N SER A 571 28.12 -11.39 -1.99
CA SER A 571 29.17 -10.64 -1.30
C SER A 571 30.49 -10.56 -2.08
N LYS A 572 30.84 -11.61 -2.84
CA LYS A 572 32.10 -11.69 -3.61
C LYS A 572 32.01 -11.04 -4.99
N ASN A 573 30.92 -11.28 -5.70
CA ASN A 573 30.81 -10.97 -7.13
C ASN A 573 29.95 -9.73 -7.40
N GLU A 574 29.08 -9.36 -6.47
CA GLU A 574 28.08 -8.30 -6.67
C GLU A 574 28.32 -7.09 -5.75
N ASN A 575 29.39 -7.12 -4.95
CA ASN A 575 29.79 -6.05 -4.04
C ASN A 575 31.03 -5.33 -4.61
N ASN A 576 31.10 -4.00 -4.44
CA ASN A 576 32.14 -3.14 -5.03
C ASN A 576 33.59 -3.40 -4.55
N ARG A 577 33.81 -4.45 -3.75
CA ARG A 577 35.13 -4.81 -3.20
C ARG A 577 36.17 -5.09 -4.29
N ASN A 578 35.73 -5.43 -5.51
CA ASN A 578 36.60 -5.71 -6.65
C ASN A 578 36.55 -4.63 -7.74
N ILE A 579 35.77 -3.54 -7.55
CA ILE A 579 35.82 -2.42 -8.49
C ILE A 579 37.04 -1.58 -8.13
N GLU A 580 38.12 -1.78 -8.88
CA GLU A 580 39.41 -1.14 -8.67
C GLU A 580 39.29 0.39 -8.52
N GLN A 581 38.35 1.00 -9.25
CA GLN A 581 38.04 2.43 -9.18
C GLN A 581 37.53 2.85 -7.77
N VAL A 582 36.55 2.13 -7.22
CA VAL A 582 35.99 2.40 -5.87
C VAL A 582 37.03 2.11 -4.78
N VAL A 583 37.79 1.02 -4.95
CA VAL A 583 38.89 0.69 -4.03
C VAL A 583 39.94 1.80 -4.02
N ASN A 584 40.30 2.34 -5.18
CA ASN A 584 41.26 3.44 -5.30
C ASN A 584 40.70 4.77 -4.74
N GLU A 585 39.42 5.06 -4.93
CA GLU A 585 38.73 6.22 -4.36
C GLU A 585 38.71 6.21 -2.82
N ILE A 586 38.62 5.03 -2.19
CA ILE A 586 38.69 4.88 -0.72
C ILE A 586 40.14 4.83 -0.25
N ARG A 587 40.99 4.08 -0.96
CA ARG A 587 42.39 3.85 -0.59
C ARG A 587 43.17 5.16 -0.57
N LYS A 588 42.95 6.07 -1.53
CA LYS A 588 43.71 7.32 -1.62
C LYS A 588 43.50 8.24 -0.40
N PRO A 589 42.27 8.61 0.02
CA PRO A 589 42.04 9.37 1.25
C PRO A 589 42.54 8.67 2.53
N VAL A 590 42.42 7.34 2.60
CA VAL A 590 42.89 6.57 3.76
C VAL A 590 44.42 6.55 3.82
N LEU A 591 45.10 6.32 2.69
CA LEU A 591 46.56 6.43 2.60
C LEU A 591 47.03 7.85 2.89
N ASP A 592 46.33 8.87 2.38
CA ASP A 592 46.64 10.27 2.67
C ASP A 592 46.49 10.58 4.18
N LEU A 593 45.53 9.95 4.87
CA LEU A 593 45.37 10.05 6.33
C LEU A 593 46.54 9.40 7.10
N PHE A 594 47.00 8.22 6.66
CA PHE A 594 48.15 7.54 7.28
C PHE A 594 49.50 8.16 6.93
N ASN A 595 49.61 8.78 5.76
CA ASN A 595 50.83 9.42 5.25
C ASN A 595 50.93 10.91 5.59
N ARG A 596 49.93 11.48 6.27
CA ARG A 596 50.08 12.80 6.90
C ARG A 596 51.16 12.70 7.97
N SER A 597 52.36 13.18 7.65
CA SER A 597 53.46 13.31 8.59
C SER A 597 53.08 14.30 9.69
N GLY A 598 52.74 13.76 10.86
CA GLY A 598 52.70 14.48 12.14
C GLY A 598 51.60 15.54 12.28
N LEU A 599 50.68 15.28 13.21
CA LEU A 599 50.51 16.24 14.31
C LEU A 599 51.75 16.14 15.22
#